data_AF-W1Y0T3-F1
#
_entry.id   AF-W1Y0T3-F1
#
_cell.length_a   1.000
_cell.length_b   1.000
_cell.length_c   1.000
_cell.angle_alpha   90.00
_cell.angle_beta   90.00
_cell.angle_gamma   90.00
#
_symmetry.space_group_name_H-M   'P 1'
#
loop_
_entity.id
_entity.type
_entity.pdbx_description
1 polymer ?
#
loop_
_entity_poly.entity_id
_entity_poly.type
_entity_poly.pdbx_seq_one_letter_code
_entity_poly.pdbx_strand_id
1 'polypeptide(L)'
;MIDQNKVSRPVLSDDQLSQLNIHLHEALQQSRPVNIKYYEEGYINFIELIVHRIDSINYEIEGTAPHSRERHKVSFLDIIDISFI
;
A
#
# COMPACT_ATOMS: atom_id res chain seq x y z
N MET A 1 11.15 -27.38 -6.35
CA MET A 1 10.66 -26.46 -7.39
C MET A 1 11.03 -25.07 -6.93
N ILE A 2 11.72 -24.29 -7.77
CA ILE A 2 12.01 -22.89 -7.49
C ILE A 2 10.84 -22.08 -8.04
N ASP A 3 10.09 -21.42 -7.16
CA ASP A 3 9.02 -20.51 -7.53
C ASP A 3 9.62 -19.31 -8.29
N GLN A 4 9.58 -19.38 -9.63
CA GLN A 4 10.19 -18.40 -10.55
C GLN A 4 9.64 -16.97 -10.42
N ASN A 5 8.59 -16.77 -9.63
CA ASN A 5 7.95 -15.47 -9.41
C ASN A 5 8.26 -14.86 -8.03
N LYS A 6 9.01 -15.56 -7.18
CA LYS A 6 9.36 -15.04 -5.86
C LYS A 6 10.43 -13.96 -6.00
N VAL A 7 10.16 -12.78 -5.46
CA VAL A 7 11.06 -11.63 -5.47
C VAL A 7 11.59 -11.32 -4.07
N SER A 8 12.78 -10.71 -4.02
CA SER A 8 13.27 -10.07 -2.80
C SER A 8 12.43 -8.84 -2.49
N ARG A 9 12.27 -8.53 -1.19
CA ARG A 9 11.60 -7.29 -0.76
C ARG A 9 12.26 -6.08 -1.42
N PRO A 10 11.51 -5.23 -2.14
CA PRO A 10 12.06 -4.02 -2.72
C PRO A 10 12.54 -3.08 -1.62
N VAL A 11 13.69 -2.44 -1.86
CA VAL A 11 14.20 -1.35 -1.01
C VAL A 11 13.83 -0.05 -1.71
N LEU A 12 13.14 0.84 -0.99
CA LEU A 12 12.78 2.17 -1.47
C LEU A 12 13.88 3.17 -1.10
N SER A 13 14.27 4.01 -2.05
CA SER A 13 15.14 5.17 -1.82
C SER A 13 14.42 6.24 -0.99
N ASP A 14 15.16 7.17 -0.39
CA ASP A 14 14.57 8.29 0.38
C ASP A 14 13.57 9.12 -0.45
N ASP A 15 13.88 9.39 -1.72
CA ASP A 15 12.95 10.05 -2.64
C ASP A 15 11.66 9.24 -2.85
N GLN A 16 11.76 7.92 -2.99
CA GLN A 16 10.59 7.06 -3.18
C GLN A 16 9.73 6.99 -1.92
N LEU A 17 10.36 6.93 -0.73
CA LEU A 17 9.67 6.99 0.55
C LEU A 17 8.94 8.32 0.73
N SER A 18 9.58 9.43 0.34
CA SER A 18 8.97 10.77 0.39
C SER A 18 7.75 10.87 -0.52
N GLN A 19 7.87 10.41 -1.78
CA GLN A 19 6.75 10.37 -2.73
C GLN A 19 5.60 9.48 -2.24
N LEU A 20 5.92 8.29 -1.73
CA LEU A 20 4.93 7.37 -1.16
C LEU A 20 4.15 8.04 -0.03
N ASN A 21 4.85 8.75 0.87
CA ASN A 21 4.23 9.45 1.98
C ASN A 21 3.31 10.58 1.50
N ILE A 22 3.73 11.37 0.51
CA ILE A 22 2.90 12.43 -0.10
C ILE A 22 1.61 11.82 -0.66
N HIS A 23 1.71 10.79 -1.49
CA HIS A 23 0.55 10.17 -2.12
C HIS A 23 -0.38 9.50 -1.09
N LEU A 24 0.15 8.88 -0.03
CA LEU A 24 -0.66 8.32 1.05
C LEU A 24 -1.50 9.39 1.75
N HIS A 25 -0.88 10.54 2.05
CA HIS A 25 -1.59 11.67 2.65
C HIS A 25 -2.62 12.28 1.69
N GLU A 26 -2.31 12.38 0.41
CA GLU A 26 -3.27 12.83 -0.61
C GLU A 26 -4.45 11.86 -0.75
N ALA A 27 -4.20 10.55 -0.74
CA ALA A 27 -5.23 9.51 -0.80
C ALA A 27 -6.19 9.61 0.38
N LEU A 28 -5.64 9.79 1.59
CA LEU A 28 -6.41 10.01 2.81
C LEU A 28 -7.28 11.28 2.71
N GLN A 29 -6.71 12.39 2.25
CA GLN A 29 -7.43 13.67 2.14
C GLN A 29 -8.55 13.63 1.09
N GLN A 30 -8.30 13.00 -0.05
CA GLN A 30 -9.24 12.98 -1.16
C GLN A 30 -10.30 11.87 -1.01
N SER A 31 -10.08 10.90 -0.11
CA SER A 31 -10.94 9.71 0.05
C SER A 31 -11.24 9.03 -1.29
N ARG A 32 -10.25 9.04 -2.19
CA ARG A 32 -10.34 8.43 -3.51
C ARG A 32 -9.79 7.02 -3.49
N PRO A 33 -10.33 6.11 -4.33
CA PRO A 33 -9.77 4.79 -4.49
C PRO A 33 -8.36 4.89 -5.08
N VAL A 34 -7.45 4.13 -4.49
CA VAL A 34 -6.06 3.99 -4.92
C VAL A 34 -5.75 2.51 -5.13
N ASN A 35 -4.80 2.23 -6.02
CA ASN A 35 -4.17 0.93 -6.12
C ASN A 35 -2.87 0.93 -5.32
N ILE A 36 -2.78 0.05 -4.33
CA ILE A 36 -1.61 -0.13 -3.49
C ILE A 36 -0.86 -1.37 -3.97
N LYS A 37 0.40 -1.19 -4.32
CA LYS A 37 1.36 -2.26 -4.60
C LYS A 37 2.15 -2.55 -3.34
N TYR A 38 2.11 -3.79 -2.85
CA TYR A 38 2.77 -4.18 -1.60
C TYR A 38 3.51 -5.52 -1.72
N TYR A 39 4.51 -5.70 -0.86
CA TYR A 39 5.28 -6.92 -0.74
C TYR A 39 4.70 -7.84 0.34
N GLU A 40 4.48 -9.10 0.03
CA GLU A 40 4.03 -10.09 1.00
C GLU A 40 4.62 -11.47 0.67
N GLU A 41 5.32 -12.08 1.63
CA GLU A 41 5.87 -13.45 1.55
C GLU A 41 6.71 -13.77 0.30
N GLY A 42 7.30 -12.75 -0.33
CA GLY A 42 8.08 -12.88 -1.56
C GLY A 42 7.31 -12.62 -2.84
N TYR A 43 6.09 -12.12 -2.75
CA TYR A 43 5.26 -11.75 -3.89
C TYR A 43 4.95 -10.26 -3.85
N ILE A 44 4.72 -9.72 -5.05
CA ILE A 44 4.17 -8.38 -5.21
C ILE A 44 2.68 -8.52 -5.44
N ASN A 45 1.91 -8.03 -4.48
CA ASN A 45 0.47 -8.03 -4.51
C ASN A 45 -0.07 -6.62 -4.77
N PHE A 46 -1.33 -6.56 -5.18
CA PHE A 46 -2.06 -5.34 -5.46
C PHE A 46 -3.40 -5.36 -4.75
N ILE A 47 -3.81 -4.22 -4.22
CA ILE A 47 -5.12 -4.06 -3.60
C ILE A 47 -5.68 -2.67 -3.91
N GLU A 48 -6.95 -2.64 -4.32
CA GLU A 48 -7.70 -1.40 -4.45
C GLU A 48 -8.32 -1.02 -3.11
N LEU A 49 -8.10 0.22 -2.68
CA LEU A 49 -8.41 0.65 -1.33
C LEU A 49 -8.79 2.12 -1.32
N ILE A 50 -9.83 2.46 -0.55
CA ILE A 50 -10.10 3.83 -0.12
C ILE A 50 -9.50 3.98 1.27
N VAL A 51 -8.44 4.78 1.39
CA VAL A 51 -7.70 4.97 2.64
C VAL A 51 -8.51 5.85 3.59
N HIS A 52 -8.79 5.34 4.79
CA HIS A 52 -9.56 6.06 5.82
C HIS A 52 -8.70 6.52 6.98
N ARG A 53 -7.57 5.84 7.22
CA ARG A 53 -6.70 6.12 8.36
C ARG A 53 -5.27 5.68 8.08
N ILE A 54 -4.32 6.47 8.56
CA ILE A 54 -2.90 6.11 8.67
C ILE A 54 -2.58 5.99 10.16
N ASP A 55 -2.22 4.80 10.62
CA ASP A 55 -1.79 4.51 11.98
C ASP A 55 -0.26 4.48 12.02
N SER A 56 0.33 5.62 12.39
CA SER A 56 1.78 5.79 12.49
C SER A 56 2.41 5.08 13.69
N ILE A 57 1.61 4.61 14.66
CA ILE A 57 2.10 3.86 15.82
C ILE A 57 2.33 2.40 15.43
N ASN A 58 1.39 1.82 14.69
CA ASN A 58 1.44 0.42 14.25
C ASN A 58 2.08 0.25 12.86
N TYR A 59 2.42 1.34 12.19
CA TYR A 59 2.93 1.36 10.82
C TYR A 59 1.94 0.80 9.78
N GLU A 60 0.65 1.04 9.99
CA GLU A 60 -0.43 0.48 9.17
C GLU A 60 -1.25 1.59 8.50
N ILE A 61 -1.81 1.28 7.34
CA ILE A 61 -2.94 2.01 6.77
C ILE A 61 -4.19 1.14 6.86
N GLU A 62 -5.32 1.79 7.11
CA GLU A 62 -6.62 1.15 7.17
C GLU A 62 -7.53 1.77 6.12
N GLY A 63 -8.27 0.92 5.41
CA GLY A 63 -9.24 1.38 4.43
C GLY A 63 -10.27 0.32 4.09
N THR A 64 -11.12 0.63 3.11
CA THR A 64 -12.09 -0.34 2.57
C THR A 64 -11.91 -0.51 1.08
N ALA A 65 -12.19 -1.71 0.57
CA ALA A 65 -12.25 -1.93 -0.87
C ALA A 65 -13.35 -1.05 -1.52
N PRO A 66 -13.20 -0.56 -2.76
CA PRO A 66 -14.23 0.25 -3.41
C PRO A 66 -15.54 -0.51 -3.66
N HIS A 67 -15.44 -1.82 -3.89
CA HIS A 67 -16.54 -2.70 -4.26
C HIS A 67 -17.05 -3.58 -3.11
N SER A 68 -16.44 -3.49 -1.92
CA SER A 68 -16.81 -4.27 -0.74
C SER A 68 -16.68 -3.41 0.52
N ARG A 69 -17.54 -3.60 1.51
CA ARG A 69 -17.39 -2.94 2.82
C ARG A 69 -16.35 -3.62 3.71
N GLU A 70 -15.59 -4.56 3.17
CA GLU A 70 -14.49 -5.22 3.86
C GLU A 70 -13.40 -4.20 4.21
N ARG A 71 -12.96 -4.25 5.47
CA ARG A 71 -11.86 -3.44 5.96
C ARG A 71 -10.56 -4.18 5.75
N HIS A 72 -9.60 -3.50 5.15
CA HIS A 72 -8.26 -4.03 4.95
C HIS A 72 -7.26 -3.18 5.73
N LYS A 73 -6.22 -3.87 6.20
CA LYS A 73 -5.05 -3.27 6.81
C LYS A 73 -3.84 -3.64 5.98
N VAL A 74 -3.00 -2.66 5.69
CA VAL A 74 -1.74 -2.87 4.98
C VAL A 74 -0.64 -2.17 5.76
N SER A 75 0.44 -2.89 6.06
CA SER A 75 1.64 -2.28 6.64
C SER A 75 2.25 -1.35 5.58
N PHE A 76 2.40 -0.05 5.89
CA PHE A 76 3.01 0.86 4.92
C PHE A 76 4.51 0.62 4.75
N LEU A 77 5.14 -0.15 5.63
CA LEU A 77 6.51 -0.63 5.44
C LEU A 77 6.60 -1.60 4.25
N ASP A 78 5.52 -2.32 3.98
CA ASP A 78 5.45 -3.30 2.89
C ASP A 78 4.92 -2.68 1.59
N ILE A 79 4.43 -1.43 1.63
CA ILE A 79 3.99 -0.72 0.44
C ILE A 79 5.22 -0.32 -0.39
N ILE A 80 5.14 -0.62 -1.68
CA ILE A 80 6.15 -0.32 -2.68
C ILE A 80 5.74 0.91 -3.48
N ASP A 81 4.45 1.02 -3.79
CA ASP A 81 3.91 2.10 -4.61
C ASP A 81 2.41 2.29 -4.34
N ILE A 82 1.94 3.51 -4.60
CA ILE A 82 0.54 3.89 -4.51
C ILE A 82 0.20 4.79 -5.69
N SER A 83 -0.90 4.49 -6.37
CA SER A 83 -1.36 5.23 -7.54
C SER A 83 -2.87 5.45 -7.49
N PHE A 84 -3.31 6.63 -7.89
CA PHE A 84 -4.73 6.95 -8.02
C PHE A 84 -5.32 6.26 -9.25
N ILE A 85 -6.57 5.79 -9.11
CA ILE A 85 -7.36 5.14 -10.18
C ILE A 85 -8.19 6.17 -10.94
#